data_AF-A0A0Q9RJE6-F1
#
_entry.id   AF-A0A0Q9RJE6-F1
#
_cell.length_a   1.000
_cell.length_b   1.000
_cell.length_c   1.000
_cell.angle_alpha   90.00
_cell.angle_beta   90.00
_cell.angle_gamma   90.00
#
_symmetry.space_group_name_H-M   'P 1'
#
loop_
_entity.id
_entity.type
_entity.pdbx_description
1 polymer ?
#
loop_
_entity_poly.entity_id
_entity_poly.type
_entity_poly.pdbx_seq_one_letter_code
_entity_poly.pdbx_strand_id
1 'polypeptide(L)' 'MGSILALLLIVAGIIVVEVPSLRKRRLKKELLAFFVMLLIGLGLNIAQILNVKIPTPLDLIVIIYEPVKDWIAGLF' A
#
# COMPACT_ATOMS: atom_id res chain seq x y z
N MET A 1 15.27 7.61 8.72
CA MET A 1 16.25 6.93 7.84
C MET A 1 16.29 5.41 8.03
N GLY A 2 16.45 4.87 9.24
CA GLY A 2 16.63 3.40 9.46
C GLY A 2 15.48 2.51 8.96
N SER A 3 14.23 2.99 9.03
CA SER A 3 13.06 2.21 8.61
C SER A 3 12.99 1.94 7.10
N ILE A 4 13.52 2.85 6.27
CA ILE A 4 13.54 2.68 4.81
C ILE A 4 14.57 1.62 4.42
N LEU A 5 15.75 1.64 5.05
CA LEU A 5 16.80 0.64 4.84
C LEU A 5 16.34 -0.77 5.22
N ALA A 6 15.64 -0.90 6.35
CA ALA A 6 15.05 -2.17 6.78
C ALA A 6 14.01 -2.68 5.78
N LEU A 7 13.12 -1.81 5.30
CA LEU A 7 12.13 -2.14 4.27
C LEU A 7 12.80 -2.61 2.97
N LEU A 8 13.82 -1.89 2.51
CA LEU A 8 14.55 -2.21 1.27
C LEU A 8 15.25 -3.56 1.36
N LEU A 9 15.83 -3.89 2.53
CA LEU A 9 16.42 -5.21 2.80
C LEU A 9 15.38 -6.33 2.75
N ILE A 10 14.19 -6.14 3.34
CA ILE A 10 13.11 -7.13 3.32
C ILE A 10 12.65 -7.36 1.87
N VAL A 11 12.36 -6.28 1.14
CA VAL A 11 11.96 -6.33 -0.28
C VAL A 11 13.02 -7.04 -1.11
N ALA A 12 14.30 -6.72 -0.92
CA ALA A 12 15.39 -7.36 -1.66
C ALA A 12 15.44 -8.87 -1.38
N GLY A 13 15.25 -9.29 -0.11
CA GLY A 13 15.17 -10.70 0.26
C GLY A 13 14.02 -11.43 -0.43
N ILE A 14 12.83 -10.82 -0.44
CA ILE A 14 11.64 -11.35 -1.12
C ILE A 14 11.91 -11.54 -2.63
N ILE A 15 12.45 -10.51 -3.30
CA ILE A 15 12.81 -10.57 -4.72
C ILE A 15 13.79 -11.71 -5.00
N VAL A 16 14.84 -11.88 -4.18
CA VAL A 16 15.85 -12.93 -4.36
C VAL A 16 15.27 -14.33 -4.22
N VAL A 17 14.23 -14.52 -3.40
CA VAL A 17 13.58 -15.83 -3.24
C VAL A 17 12.53 -16.08 -4.34
N GLU A 18 11.65 -15.11 -4.60
CA GLU A 18 10.50 -15.31 -5.49
C GLU A 18 10.83 -15.16 -6.97
N VAL A 19 11.67 -14.19 -7.36
CA VAL A 19 11.99 -13.97 -8.79
C VAL A 19 12.65 -15.19 -9.45
N PRO A 20 13.67 -15.86 -8.88
CA PRO A 20 14.22 -17.06 -9.51
C PRO A 20 13.24 -18.23 -9.51
N SER A 21 12.38 -18.34 -8.50
CA SER A 21 11.31 -19.36 -8.47
C SER A 21 10.31 -19.16 -9.63
N LEU A 22 9.83 -17.93 -9.81
CA LEU A 22 8.89 -17.54 -10.87
C LEU A 22 9.51 -17.61 -12.27
N ARG A 23 10.78 -17.20 -12.41
CA ARG A 23 11.52 -17.26 -13.68
C ARG A 23 11.79 -18.70 -14.13
N LYS A 24 12.13 -19.59 -13.20
CA LYS A 24 12.34 -21.03 -13.50
C LYS A 24 11.08 -21.70 -14.05
N ARG A 25 9.90 -21.28 -13.59
CA ARG A 25 8.61 -21.82 -14.05
C ARG A 25 8.08 -21.18 -15.35
N ARG A 26 8.80 -20.20 -15.94
CA ARG A 26 8.36 -19.37 -17.09
C ARG A 26 7.01 -18.67 -16.89
N LEU A 27 6.59 -18.44 -15.64
CA LEU A 27 5.28 -17.87 -15.30
C LEU A 27 5.34 -16.34 -15.39
N LYS A 28 5.37 -15.80 -16.62
CA LYS A 28 5.45 -14.36 -16.88
C LYS A 28 4.28 -13.58 -16.29
N LYS A 29 3.07 -14.18 -16.27
CA LYS A 29 1.86 -13.56 -15.69
C LYS A 29 1.95 -13.47 -14.16
N GLU A 30 2.46 -14.50 -13.51
CA GLU A 30 2.64 -14.50 -12.05
C GLU A 30 3.76 -13.55 -11.63
N LEU A 31 4.83 -13.45 -12.43
CA LEU A 31 5.88 -12.47 -12.19
C LEU A 31 5.35 -11.03 -12.26
N LEU A 32 4.43 -10.76 -13.19
CA LEU A 32 3.75 -9.46 -13.29
C LEU A 32 2.88 -9.20 -12.05
N ALA A 33 2.05 -10.16 -11.65
CA ALA A 33 1.20 -10.05 -10.46
C ALA A 33 2.03 -9.82 -9.19
N PHE A 34 3.14 -10.55 -9.05
CA PHE A 34 4.11 -10.37 -7.98
C PHE A 34 4.68 -8.95 -7.95
N PHE A 35 5.17 -8.44 -9.08
CA PHE A 35 5.71 -7.08 -9.16
C PHE A 35 4.67 -6.01 -8.83
N VAL A 36 3.43 -6.16 -9.32
CA VAL A 36 2.33 -5.23 -9.02
C VAL A 36 2.04 -5.23 -7.52
N MET A 37 1.91 -6.41 -6.91
CA MET A 37 1.62 -6.52 -5.48
C MET A 37 2.77 -6.00 -4.61
N LEU A 38 4.02 -6.27 -5.02
CA LEU A 38 5.22 -5.75 -4.39
C LEU A 38 5.28 -4.22 -4.46
N LEU A 39 5.01 -3.62 -5.62
CA LEU A 39 4.98 -2.16 -5.81
C LEU A 39 3.90 -1.50 -4.96
N ILE A 40 2.71 -2.10 -4.87
CA ILE A 40 1.63 -1.61 -4.01
C ILE A 40 2.08 -1.61 -2.53
N GLY A 41 2.61 -2.71 -2.04
CA GLY A 41 3.09 -2.82 -0.66
C GLY A 41 4.23 -1.85 -0.33
N LEU A 42 5.17 -1.67 -1.26
CA LEU A 42 6.26 -0.69 -1.17
C LEU A 42 5.74 0.74 -1.15
N GLY A 43 4.83 1.08 -2.07
CA GLY A 43 4.22 2.41 -2.16
C GLY A 43 3.48 2.79 -0.89
N LEU A 44 2.70 1.86 -0.33
CA LEU A 44 2.00 2.05 0.95
C LEU A 44 2.97 2.26 2.12
N ASN A 45 4.04 1.47 2.20
CA ASN A 45 5.06 1.64 3.23
C ASN A 45 5.79 2.99 3.10
N ILE A 46 6.15 3.39 1.88
CA ILE A 46 6.79 4.68 1.63
C ILE A 46 5.84 5.82 2.02
N ALA A 47 4.55 5.73 1.66
CA ALA A 47 3.55 6.71 2.06
C ALA A 47 3.44 6.82 3.59
N GLN A 48 3.43 5.70 4.31
CA GLN A 48 3.47 5.70 5.78
C GLN A 48 4.74 6.36 6.33
N ILE A 49 5.91 6.02 5.80
CA ILE A 49 7.19 6.57 6.27
C ILE A 49 7.29 8.08 6.01
N LEU A 50 6.76 8.54 4.87
CA LEU A 50 6.68 9.96 4.52
C LEU A 50 5.67 10.73 5.38
N ASN A 51 5.00 10.09 6.35
CA ASN A 51 3.90 10.66 7.12
C ASN A 51 2.81 11.28 6.22
N VAL A 52 2.65 10.75 5.01
CA VAL A 52 1.45 11.03 4.23
C VAL A 52 0.31 10.48 5.08
N LYS A 53 -0.60 11.36 5.50
CA LYS A 53 -1.78 10.96 6.26
C LYS A 53 -2.60 10.02 5.39
N ILE A 54 -2.37 8.73 5.55
CA ILE A 54 -3.25 7.71 5.02
C ILE A 54 -4.50 7.84 5.87
N PRO A 55 -5.64 8.30 5.31
CA PRO A 55 -6.85 8.46 6.08
C PRO A 55 -7.17 7.12 6.72
N THR A 56 -7.36 7.13 8.03
CA THR A 56 -7.75 5.91 8.73
C THR A 56 -9.13 5.47 8.23
N PRO A 57 -9.51 4.19 8.40
CA PRO A 57 -10.85 3.74 8.06
C PRO A 57 -11.95 4.60 8.74
N LEU A 58 -11.66 5.10 9.94
CA LEU A 58 -12.51 6.06 10.64
C LEU A 58 -12.60 7.41 9.91
N ASP A 59 -11.48 7.96 9.44
CA ASP A 59 -11.47 9.20 8.68
C ASP A 59 -12.26 9.07 7.36
N LEU A 60 -12.18 7.90 6.72
CA LEU A 60 -12.98 7.59 5.52
C LEU A 60 -14.48 7.59 5.83
N ILE A 61 -14.88 6.97 6.96
CA ILE A 61 -16.27 7.00 7.41
C ILE A 61 -16.69 8.44 7.69
N VAL A 62 -15.84 9.23 8.34
CA VAL A 62 -16.10 10.64 8.63
C VAL A 62 -16.30 11.43 7.35
N ILE A 63 -15.43 11.30 6.35
CA ILE A 63 -15.54 11.99 5.04
C ILE A 63 -16.86 11.64 4.34
N ILE A 64 -17.29 10.37 4.40
CA ILE A 64 -18.56 9.94 3.80
C ILE A 64 -19.76 10.51 4.57
N TYR A 65 -19.66 10.58 5.91
CA TYR A 65 -20.73 11.08 6.78
C TYR A 65 -20.80 12.60 6.90
N GLU A 66 -19.71 13.31 6.61
CA GLU A 66 -19.62 14.76 6.66
C GLU A 66 -20.69 15.47 5.82
N PRO A 67 -20.90 15.13 4.53
CA PRO A 67 -21.99 15.74 3.76
C PRO A 67 -23.37 15.42 4.34
N VAL A 68 -23.57 14.25 4.95
CA VAL A 68 -24.85 13.89 5.59
C VAL A 68 -25.09 14.77 6.82
N LYS A 69 -24.06 15.03 7.64
CA LYS A 69 -24.16 15.97 8.75
C LYS A 69 -24.51 17.38 8.26
N ASP A 70 -23.85 17.86 7.21
CA ASP A 70 -24.06 19.23 6.71
C ASP A 70 -25.48 19.41 6.15
N TRP A 71 -26.01 18.38 5.49
CA TRP A 71 -27.41 18.34 5.06
C TRP A 71 -28.38 18.38 6.23
N ILE A 72 -28.12 17.61 7.28
CA ILE A 72 -28.97 17.59 8.49
C ILE A 72 -28.85 18.93 9.24
N ALA A 73 -27.65 19.49 9.36
CA ALA A 73 -27.41 20.77 10.01
C ALA A 73 -28.05 21.95 9.27
N GLY A 74 -28.18 21.88 7.95
CA GLY A 74 -28.90 22.89 7.16
C GLY A 74 -30.44 22.79 7.23
N LEU A 75 -30.99 21.72 7.83
CA LEU A 75 -32.44 21.51 7.97
C LEU A 75 -33.01 22.01 9.31
N PHE A 76 -32.16 22.34 10.29
CA PHE A 76 -32.53 22.89 11.60
C PHE A 76 -32.04 24.32 11.75
#